data_AF-A0A7L5UII6-F1
#
_entry.id   AF-A0A7L5UII6-F1
#
_cell.length_a   1.000
_cell.length_b   1.000
_cell.length_c   1.000
_cell.angle_alpha   90.00
_cell.angle_beta   90.00
_cell.angle_gamma   90.00
#
_symmetry.space_group_name_H-M   'P 1'
#
loop_
_entity.id
_entity.type
_entity.pdbx_description
1 polymer ?
#
loop_
_entity_poly.entity_id
_entity_poly.type
_entity_poly.pdbx_seq_one_letter_code
_entity_poly.pdbx_strand_id
1 'polypeptide(L)'
;MKRQKQFGVYLAVIALLIFPLGMEMWVQRYPINIQVVLGLQILLGALVGLFVPGLMLSWLLIGLTSIGIAILLFGYLLIPIPAKLLLLVAFPLIASLTTVLRSKLIEYR
;
A
#
# COMPACT_ATOMS: atom_id res chain seq x y z
N MET A 1 9.42 -26.74 11.15
CA MET A 1 8.35 -25.71 11.14
C MET A 1 8.78 -24.33 11.64
N LYS A 2 9.48 -24.18 12.78
CA LYS A 2 9.84 -22.85 13.35
C LYS A 2 10.65 -21.93 12.40
N ARG A 3 11.62 -22.51 11.65
CA ARG A 3 12.47 -21.80 10.68
C ARG A 3 11.70 -21.26 9.46
N GLN A 4 10.64 -21.94 9.02
CA GLN A 4 9.79 -21.48 7.92
C GLN A 4 8.91 -20.30 8.32
N LYS A 5 8.38 -20.28 9.55
CA LYS A 5 7.63 -19.13 10.09
C LYS A 5 8.51 -17.87 10.18
N GLN A 6 9.73 -18.02 10.67
CA GLN A 6 10.72 -16.93 10.76
C GLN A 6 11.04 -16.33 9.38
N PHE A 7 11.31 -17.18 8.39
CA PHE A 7 11.57 -16.74 7.03
C PHE A 7 10.42 -15.89 6.46
N GLY A 8 9.17 -16.31 6.67
CA GLY A 8 8.00 -15.57 6.24
C GLY A 8 7.86 -14.18 6.87
N VAL A 9 8.24 -14.02 8.15
CA VAL A 9 8.24 -12.71 8.84
C VAL A 9 9.32 -11.80 8.26
N TYR A 10 10.55 -12.30 8.10
CA TYR A 10 11.65 -11.51 7.53
C TYR A 10 11.32 -11.02 6.12
N LEU A 11 10.76 -11.89 5.28
CA LEU A 11 10.36 -11.52 3.92
C LEU A 11 9.28 -10.44 3.91
N ALA A 12 8.29 -10.53 4.79
CA ALA A 12 7.23 -9.52 4.91
C ALA A 12 7.77 -8.16 5.39
N VAL A 13 8.71 -8.15 6.34
CA VAL A 13 9.39 -6.91 6.80
C VAL A 13 10.21 -6.30 5.66
N ILE A 14 11.01 -7.10 4.96
CA ILE A 14 11.82 -6.63 3.84
C ILE A 14 10.92 -6.04 2.74
N ALA A 15 9.82 -6.72 2.38
CA ALA A 15 8.86 -6.21 1.42
C ALA A 15 8.26 -4.86 1.86
N LEU A 16 7.84 -4.76 3.14
CA LEU A 16 7.26 -3.53 3.68
C LEU A 16 8.25 -2.35 3.72
N LEU A 17 9.56 -2.61 3.72
CA LEU A 17 10.57 -1.55 3.60
C LEU A 17 10.85 -1.20 2.13
N ILE A 18 11.04 -2.20 1.28
CA ILE A 18 11.46 -1.99 -0.12
C ILE A 18 10.35 -1.36 -0.95
N PHE A 19 9.10 -1.80 -0.82
CA PHE A 19 8.00 -1.31 -1.66
C PHE A 19 7.73 0.20 -1.47
N PRO A 20 7.53 0.71 -0.24
CA PRO A 20 7.38 2.16 -0.03
C PRO A 20 8.57 2.97 -0.53
N LEU A 21 9.80 2.55 -0.22
CA LEU A 21 11.00 3.26 -0.65
C LEU A 21 11.12 3.28 -2.19
N GLY A 22 10.82 2.17 -2.85
CA GLY A 22 10.81 2.09 -4.31
C GLY A 22 9.75 3.00 -4.94
N MET A 23 8.55 3.06 -4.36
CA MET A 23 7.50 3.97 -4.80
C MET A 23 7.90 5.44 -4.63
N GLU A 24 8.45 5.80 -3.47
CA GLU A 24 8.94 7.15 -3.15
C GLU A 24 10.11 7.60 -4.04
N MET A 25 11.05 6.70 -4.33
CA MET A 25 12.14 6.98 -5.27
C MET A 25 11.62 7.21 -6.69
N TRP A 26 10.63 6.43 -7.11
CA TRP A 26 10.09 6.51 -8.46
C TRP A 26 9.22 7.76 -8.65
N VAL A 27 8.50 8.19 -7.61
CA VAL A 27 7.60 9.36 -7.68
C VAL A 27 8.33 10.70 -7.76
N GLN A 28 9.63 10.75 -7.42
CA GLN A 28 10.47 11.96 -7.49
C GLN A 28 10.48 12.65 -8.88
N ARG A 29 10.09 11.92 -9.93
CA ARG A 29 10.01 12.40 -11.32
C ARG A 29 8.77 13.25 -11.59
N TYR A 30 7.80 13.26 -10.67
CA TYR A 30 6.53 13.94 -10.81
C TYR A 30 6.45 15.17 -9.90
N PRO A 31 5.51 16.11 -10.15
CA PRO A 31 5.37 17.30 -9.32
C PRO A 31 4.98 16.95 -7.87
N ILE A 32 5.30 17.87 -6.95
CA ILE A 32 5.21 17.67 -5.49
C ILE A 32 3.83 17.20 -5.00
N ASN A 33 2.75 17.62 -5.68
CA ASN A 33 1.39 17.19 -5.34
C ASN A 33 1.21 15.67 -5.47
N ILE A 34 1.77 15.05 -6.52
CA ILE A 34 1.70 13.59 -6.72
C ILE A 34 2.52 12.87 -5.65
N GLN A 35 3.68 13.43 -5.30
CA GLN A 35 4.55 12.87 -4.26
C GLN A 35 3.87 12.88 -2.89
N VAL A 36 3.26 14.00 -2.51
CA VAL A 36 2.53 14.14 -1.23
C VAL A 36 1.33 13.19 -1.19
N VAL A 37 0.57 13.09 -2.28
CA VAL A 37 -0.58 12.16 -2.34
C VAL A 37 -0.11 10.71 -2.17
N LEU A 38 0.99 10.31 -2.80
CA LEU A 38 1.56 8.98 -2.63
C LEU A 38 1.99 8.73 -1.18
N GLY A 39 2.73 9.67 -0.57
CA GLY A 39 3.17 9.53 0.81
C GLY A 39 2.00 9.38 1.79
N LEU A 40 0.90 10.12 1.57
CA LEU A 40 -0.33 9.97 2.35
C LEU A 40 -0.98 8.58 2.15
N GLN A 41 -1.01 8.07 0.92
CA GLN A 41 -1.55 6.73 0.65
C GLN A 41 -0.71 5.62 1.29
N ILE A 42 0.62 5.75 1.28
CA ILE A 42 1.53 4.81 1.96
C ILE A 42 1.28 4.83 3.46
N LEU A 43 1.22 6.03 4.08
CA LEU A 43 0.94 6.17 5.51
C LEU A 43 -0.42 5.59 5.88
N LEU A 44 -1.47 5.94 5.13
CA LEU A 44 -2.81 5.41 5.34
C LEU A 44 -2.85 3.90 5.17
N GLY A 45 -2.19 3.36 4.15
CA GLY A 45 -2.10 1.92 3.92
C GLY A 45 -1.49 1.19 5.11
N ALA A 46 -0.38 1.71 5.64
CA ALA A 46 0.27 1.14 6.81
C ALA A 46 -0.63 1.17 8.05
N LEU A 47 -1.26 2.31 8.35
CA LEU A 47 -2.19 2.45 9.49
C LEU A 47 -3.39 1.50 9.35
N VAL A 48 -4.04 1.51 8.19
CA VAL A 48 -5.21 0.67 7.90
C VAL A 48 -4.85 -0.81 8.01
N GLY A 49 -3.75 -1.25 7.38
CA GLY A 49 -3.35 -2.66 7.40
C GLY A 49 -2.94 -3.15 8.80
N LEU A 50 -2.49 -2.24 9.67
CA LEU A 50 -2.14 -2.54 11.06
C LEU A 50 -3.38 -2.63 11.97
N PHE A 51 -4.32 -1.71 11.86
CA PHE A 51 -5.41 -1.57 12.83
C PHE A 51 -6.74 -2.17 12.39
N VAL A 52 -7.00 -2.29 11.09
CA VAL A 52 -8.33 -2.70 10.59
C VAL A 52 -8.47 -4.23 10.52
N PRO A 53 -9.57 -4.82 10.99
CA PRO A 53 -9.86 -6.25 10.84
C PRO A 53 -10.07 -6.66 9.37
N GLY A 54 -9.71 -7.89 9.00
CA GLY A 54 -9.62 -8.35 7.61
C GLY A 54 -10.88 -8.16 6.74
N LEU A 55 -12.08 -8.37 7.30
CA LEU A 55 -13.33 -8.13 6.56
C LEU A 55 -13.55 -6.64 6.28
N MET A 56 -13.41 -5.78 7.28
CA MET A 56 -13.52 -4.32 7.10
C MET A 56 -12.42 -3.78 6.16
N LEU A 57 -11.21 -4.34 6.24
CA LEU A 57 -10.12 -3.98 5.35
C LEU A 57 -10.48 -4.25 3.89
N SER A 58 -11.02 -5.42 3.58
CA SER A 58 -11.37 -5.79 2.20
C SER A 58 -12.39 -4.84 1.59
N TRP A 59 -13.45 -4.50 2.34
CA TRP A 59 -14.45 -3.51 1.90
C TRP A 59 -13.85 -2.11 1.74
N LEU A 60 -12.95 -1.71 2.65
CA LEU A 60 -12.28 -0.42 2.60
C LEU A 60 -11.32 -0.32 1.40
N LEU A 61 -10.58 -1.39 1.11
CA LEU A 61 -9.74 -1.50 -0.07
C LEU A 61 -10.58 -1.35 -1.33
N ILE A 62 -11.67 -2.12 -1.47
CA ILE A 62 -12.54 -2.07 -2.65
C ILE A 62 -13.16 -0.66 -2.80
N GLY A 63 -13.71 -0.10 -1.73
CA GLY A 63 -14.35 1.21 -1.76
C GLY A 63 -13.38 2.34 -2.14
N LEU A 64 -12.25 2.46 -1.43
CA LEU A 64 -11.27 3.52 -1.70
C LEU A 64 -10.59 3.36 -3.05
N THR A 65 -10.25 2.13 -3.45
CA THR A 65 -9.64 1.91 -4.77
C THR A 65 -10.63 2.19 -5.89
N SER A 66 -11.90 1.79 -5.77
CA SER A 66 -12.92 2.10 -6.78
C SER A 66 -13.13 3.62 -6.92
N ILE A 67 -13.18 4.36 -5.80
CA ILE A 67 -13.26 5.82 -5.82
C ILE A 67 -11.98 6.42 -6.43
N GLY A 68 -10.81 5.92 -6.06
CA GLY A 68 -9.53 6.35 -6.61
C GLY A 68 -9.41 6.12 -8.12
N ILE A 69 -9.87 4.96 -8.61
CA ILE A 69 -9.99 4.64 -10.04
C ILE A 69 -10.91 5.64 -10.71
N ALA A 70 -12.10 5.90 -10.14
CA ALA A 70 -13.05 6.82 -10.72
C ALA A 70 -12.45 8.24 -10.85
N ILE A 71 -11.80 8.73 -9.80
CA ILE A 71 -11.19 10.08 -9.79
C ILE A 71 -9.98 10.15 -10.73
N LEU A 72 -9.09 9.15 -10.73
CA LEU A 72 -7.87 9.20 -11.52
C LEU A 72 -8.10 8.92 -13.01
N LEU A 73 -9.06 8.06 -13.35
CA LEU A 73 -9.35 7.72 -14.75
C LEU A 73 -10.37 8.68 -15.39
N PHE A 74 -11.41 9.09 -14.67
CA PHE A 74 -12.46 9.96 -15.21
C PHE A 74 -12.30 11.43 -14.81
N GLY A 75 -11.46 11.76 -13.82
CA GLY A 75 -11.13 13.15 -13.51
C GLY A 75 -10.24 13.76 -14.60
N TYR A 76 -10.46 15.04 -14.89
CA TYR A 76 -9.64 15.87 -15.79
C TYR A 76 -8.27 16.20 -15.17
N LEU A 77 -7.62 15.22 -14.55
CA LEU A 77 -6.28 15.36 -14.00
C LEU A 77 -5.29 14.89 -15.07
N LEU A 78 -4.51 15.84 -15.60
CA LEU A 78 -3.39 15.64 -16.53
C LEU A 78 -2.20 14.94 -15.84
N ILE A 79 -2.46 13.79 -15.24
CA ILE A 79 -1.45 12.94 -14.60
C ILE A 79 -0.98 11.90 -15.63
N PRO A 80 0.33 11.71 -15.83
CA PRO A 80 0.82 10.64 -16.69
C PRO A 80 0.31 9.27 -16.23
N ILE A 81 -0.08 8.41 -17.19
CA ILE A 81 -0.61 7.06 -16.92
C ILE A 81 0.23 6.29 -15.90
N PRO A 82 1.58 6.28 -15.96
CA PRO A 82 2.38 5.54 -15.00
C PRO A 82 2.20 6.05 -13.55
N ALA A 83 2.09 7.36 -13.33
CA ALA A 83 1.79 7.92 -12.02
C ALA A 83 0.38 7.58 -11.54
N LYS A 84 -0.62 7.55 -12.45
CA LYS A 84 -1.98 7.11 -12.11
C LYS A 84 -1.97 5.68 -11.58
N LEU A 85 -1.29 4.76 -12.28
CA LEU A 85 -1.19 3.36 -11.86
C LEU A 85 -0.50 3.22 -10.51
N LEU A 86 0.58 3.96 -10.27
CA LEU A 86 1.26 3.97 -8.97
C LEU A 86 0.32 4.38 -7.83
N LEU A 87 -0.39 5.50 -8.00
CA LEU A 87 -1.34 6.02 -7.01
C LEU A 87 -2.55 5.09 -6.79
N LEU A 88 -2.91 4.28 -7.79
CA LEU A 88 -3.99 3.31 -7.65
C LEU A 88 -3.59 2.11 -6.79
N VAL A 89 -2.34 1.66 -6.92
CA VAL A 89 -1.88 0.45 -6.24
C VAL A 89 -1.23 0.72 -4.89
N ALA A 90 -0.72 1.92 -4.64
CA ALA A 90 0.04 2.23 -3.42
C ALA A 90 -0.74 1.90 -2.14
N PHE A 91 -1.92 2.48 -1.96
CA PHE A 91 -2.76 2.22 -0.79
C PHE A 91 -3.09 0.73 -0.59
N PRO A 92 -3.71 0.02 -1.57
CA PRO A 92 -4.10 -1.37 -1.36
C PRO A 92 -2.91 -2.31 -1.20
N LEU A 93 -1.79 -2.05 -1.87
CA LEU A 93 -0.59 -2.86 -1.72
C LEU A 93 -0.01 -2.74 -0.32
N ILE A 94 0.21 -1.50 0.17
CA ILE A 94 0.81 -1.27 1.48
C ILE A 94 -0.10 -1.80 2.60
N ALA A 95 -1.42 -1.59 2.48
CA ALA A 95 -2.36 -2.13 3.45
C ALA A 95 -2.33 -3.66 3.49
N SER A 96 -2.34 -4.32 2.33
CA SER A 96 -2.28 -5.79 2.24
C SER A 96 -0.98 -6.34 2.82
N LEU A 97 0.18 -5.75 2.46
CA LEU A 97 1.49 -6.16 3.00
C LEU A 97 1.55 -6.01 4.52
N THR A 98 1.04 -4.90 5.05
CA THR A 98 1.03 -4.65 6.49
C THR A 98 0.14 -5.65 7.21
N THR A 99 -1.03 -6.00 6.64
CA THR A 99 -1.92 -7.01 7.21
C THR A 99 -1.29 -8.41 7.18
N VAL A 100 -0.60 -8.77 6.09
CA VAL A 100 0.14 -10.03 6.01
C VAL A 100 1.23 -10.09 7.09
N LEU A 101 2.03 -9.03 7.25
CA LEU A 101 3.05 -8.96 8.30
C LEU A 101 2.42 -9.12 9.68
N ARG A 102 1.36 -8.36 9.99
CA ARG A 102 0.62 -8.46 11.25
C ARG A 102 0.13 -9.89 11.51
N SER A 103 -0.48 -10.53 10.52
CA SER A 103 -0.99 -11.90 10.66
C SER A 103 0.13 -12.88 10.99
N LYS A 104 1.29 -12.77 10.32
CA LYS A 104 2.46 -13.62 10.57
C LYS A 104 3.10 -13.35 11.92
N LEU A 105 3.11 -12.10 12.39
CA LEU A 105 3.62 -11.76 13.73
C LEU A 105 2.74 -12.33 14.83
N ILE A 106 1.42 -12.31 14.65
CA ILE A 106 0.47 -12.93 15.60
C ILE A 106 0.66 -14.45 15.63
N GLU A 107 0.86 -15.10 14.48
CA GLU A 107 1.10 -16.55 14.38
C GLU A 107 2.49 -16.99 14.88
N TYR A 108 3.43 -16.05 14.98
CA TYR A 108 4.78 -16.28 15.48
C TYR A 108 4.87 -16.24 17.01
N ARG A 109 3.94 -15.54 17.67
CA ARG A 109 3.80 -15.49 19.12
C ARG A 109 3.29 -16.83 19.67
#